data_AF-A0A118K249-F1
#
_entry.id   AF-A0A118K249-F1
#
_cell.length_a   1.000
_cell.length_b   1.000
_cell.length_c   1.000
_cell.angle_alpha   90.00
_cell.angle_beta   90.00
_cell.angle_gamma   90.00
#
_symmetry.space_group_name_H-M   'P 1'
#
loop_
_entity.id
_entity.type
_entity.pdbx_description
1 polymer ?
#
loop_
_entity_poly.entity_id
_entity_poly.type
_entity_poly.pdbx_seq_one_letter_code
_entity_poly.pdbx_strand_id
1 'polypeptide(L)'
;MGRKRSSAVNTLFTWVRSQSTQAKIFMAVAAMISCLFLVKRFVANHNNLFVASESVHAAGIIVLIYKLTTLKSCTGLSLQTQELTAIVLAVRIGCYFAIGHSIHTVLDVAALVSTILVIYMMRFKVNATYHQHLDKTPKRYLAIAVLPQLHMMQRTQKTNLFLSLKCAANFQMIEPFTAHYVFALGVSRFFRAAYWILRVYESTEAYLFLLGRGYFWVPMVLLSEAVQSFILADFCYYYLK
;
A
#
# COMPACT_ATOMS: atom_id res chain seq x y z
N MET A 1 22.66 37.51 21.03
CA MET A 1 22.16 36.12 21.12
C MET A 1 20.83 36.01 20.39
N GLY A 2 20.78 35.28 19.28
CA GLY A 2 19.57 35.17 18.44
C GLY A 2 18.46 34.37 19.13
N ARG A 3 17.27 34.96 19.24
CA ARG A 3 16.04 34.29 19.71
C ARG A 3 15.70 33.16 18.74
N LYS A 4 15.92 31.89 19.12
CA LYS A 4 15.37 30.74 18.40
C LYS A 4 13.85 30.85 18.43
N ARG A 5 13.25 31.31 17.33
CA ARG A 5 11.80 31.36 17.14
C ARG A 5 11.31 29.90 17.06
N SER A 6 10.85 29.35 18.18
CA SER A 6 10.13 28.08 18.18
C SER A 6 8.92 28.24 17.27
N SER A 7 8.94 27.60 16.11
CA SER A 7 7.80 27.60 15.19
C SER A 7 6.59 27.02 15.91
N ALA A 8 5.39 27.59 15.71
CA ALA A 8 4.15 27.05 16.27
C ALA A 8 3.97 25.55 15.96
N VAL A 9 4.49 25.13 14.80
CA VAL A 9 4.57 23.73 14.38
C VAL A 9 5.42 22.90 15.35
N ASN A 10 6.59 23.38 15.77
CA ASN A 10 7.44 22.68 16.72
C ASN A 10 6.78 22.55 18.09
N THR A 11 6.10 23.60 18.56
CA THR A 11 5.34 23.56 19.82
C THR A 11 4.21 22.53 19.76
N LEU A 12 3.48 22.47 18.65
CA LEU A 12 2.45 21.46 18.42
C LEU A 12 3.02 20.05 18.42
N PHE A 13 4.13 19.80 17.70
CA PHE A 13 4.78 18.49 17.67
C PHE A 13 5.26 18.06 19.06
N THR A 14 5.82 18.97 19.85
CA THR A 14 6.24 18.68 21.23
C THR A 14 5.05 18.31 22.12
N TRP A 15 3.92 19.01 21.97
CA TRP A 15 2.70 18.75 22.71
C TRP A 15 2.04 17.42 22.31
N VAL A 16 1.99 17.11 21.01
CA VAL A 16 1.49 15.81 20.52
C VAL A 16 2.35 14.67 21.07
N ARG A 17 3.69 14.87 21.11
CA ARG A 17 4.61 13.86 21.63
C ARG A 17 4.45 13.62 23.13
N SER A 18 4.05 14.64 23.90
CA SER A 18 3.79 14.51 25.35
C SER A 18 2.43 13.87 25.69
N GLN A 19 1.54 13.64 24.72
CA GLN A 19 0.25 13.01 24.97
C GLN A 19 0.37 11.50 25.26
N SER A 20 -0.62 10.95 25.97
CA SER A 20 -0.76 9.51 26.21
C SER A 20 -0.96 8.74 24.91
N THR A 21 -0.66 7.43 24.90
CA THR A 21 -0.85 6.58 23.72
C THR A 21 -2.32 6.56 23.26
N GLN A 22 -3.27 6.53 24.20
CA GLN A 22 -4.70 6.60 23.88
C GLN A 22 -5.08 7.93 23.21
N ALA A 23 -4.59 9.05 23.74
CA ALA A 23 -4.83 10.37 23.15
C ALA A 23 -4.20 10.49 21.75
N LYS A 24 -3.01 9.94 21.53
CA LYS A 24 -2.37 9.88 20.20
C LYS A 24 -3.19 9.09 19.19
N ILE A 25 -3.71 7.93 19.59
CA ILE A 25 -4.60 7.13 18.75
C ILE A 25 -5.86 7.92 18.42
N PHE A 26 -6.50 8.53 19.42
CA PHE A 26 -7.70 9.34 19.21
C PHE A 26 -7.43 10.51 18.24
N MET A 27 -6.35 11.27 18.44
CA MET A 27 -5.96 12.36 17.55
C MET A 27 -5.69 11.87 16.12
N ALA A 28 -5.02 10.71 15.97
CA ALA A 28 -4.78 10.12 14.66
C ALA A 28 -6.08 9.72 13.96
N VAL A 29 -7.00 9.06 14.67
CA VAL A 29 -8.32 8.69 14.13
C VAL A 29 -9.14 9.93 13.75
N ALA A 30 -9.18 10.95 14.62
CA ALA A 30 -9.88 12.20 14.36
C ALA A 30 -9.31 12.93 13.13
N ALA A 31 -7.98 12.97 13.00
CA ALA A 31 -7.31 13.54 11.83
C ALA A 31 -7.63 12.76 10.55
N MET A 32 -7.65 11.42 10.60
CA MET A 32 -8.01 10.57 9.46
C MET A 32 -9.46 10.79 9.02
N ILE A 33 -10.40 10.84 9.96
CA ILE A 33 -11.82 11.12 9.67
C ILE A 33 -11.99 12.52 9.07
N SER A 34 -11.32 13.52 9.65
CA SER A 34 -11.35 14.90 9.15
C SER A 34 -10.79 14.98 7.73
N CYS A 35 -9.69 14.26 7.45
CA CYS A 35 -9.11 14.19 6.12
C CYS A 35 -10.07 13.56 5.10
N LEU A 36 -10.71 12.43 5.45
CA LEU A 36 -11.71 11.79 4.59
C LEU A 36 -12.91 12.72 4.31
N PHE A 37 -13.37 13.45 5.32
CA PHE A 37 -14.44 14.43 5.16
C PHE A 37 -14.05 15.57 4.20
N LEU A 38 -12.84 16.11 4.35
CA LEU A 38 -12.32 17.14 3.44
C LEU A 38 -12.19 16.59 2.02
N VAL A 39 -11.62 15.39 1.85
CA VAL A 39 -11.50 14.74 0.54
C VAL A 39 -12.86 14.60 -0.13
N LYS A 40 -13.88 14.12 0.60
CA LYS A 40 -15.26 14.05 0.10
C LYS A 40 -15.80 15.42 -0.32
N ARG A 41 -15.49 16.47 0.44
CA ARG A 41 -15.99 17.82 0.18
C ARG A 41 -15.37 18.48 -1.06
N PHE A 42 -14.11 18.17 -1.35
CA PHE A 42 -13.33 18.81 -2.41
C PHE A 42 -13.18 17.97 -3.69
N VAL A 43 -13.28 16.65 -3.60
CA VAL A 43 -13.14 15.76 -4.77
C VAL A 43 -14.52 15.40 -5.31
N ALA A 44 -14.95 16.11 -6.35
CA ALA A 44 -16.24 15.89 -7.00
C ALA A 44 -16.36 14.52 -7.69
N ASN A 45 -15.27 14.01 -8.28
CA ASN A 45 -15.24 12.69 -8.91
C ASN A 45 -14.27 11.77 -8.16
N HIS A 46 -14.80 10.79 -7.43
CA HIS A 46 -14.01 9.85 -6.64
C HIS A 46 -13.00 9.04 -7.49
N ASN A 47 -13.23 8.87 -8.79
CA ASN A 47 -12.24 8.22 -9.67
C ASN A 47 -10.92 8.99 -9.73
N ASN A 48 -10.91 10.30 -9.44
CA ASN A 48 -9.69 11.10 -9.36
C ASN A 48 -8.79 10.63 -8.21
N LEU A 49 -9.36 10.09 -7.12
CA LEU A 49 -8.57 9.50 -6.02
C LEU A 49 -7.87 8.23 -6.45
N PHE A 50 -8.54 7.40 -7.27
CA PHE A 50 -7.92 6.21 -7.84
C PHE A 50 -6.77 6.59 -8.78
N VAL A 51 -7.01 7.54 -9.69
CA VAL A 51 -5.97 8.02 -10.62
C VAL A 51 -4.79 8.67 -9.85
N ALA A 52 -5.07 9.44 -8.81
CA ALA A 52 -4.03 10.02 -7.95
C ALA A 52 -3.22 8.93 -7.22
N SER A 53 -3.89 7.90 -6.67
CA SER A 53 -3.24 6.74 -6.07
C SER A 53 -2.27 6.07 -7.05
N GLU A 54 -2.71 5.83 -8.28
CA GLU A 54 -1.89 5.18 -9.32
C GLU A 54 -0.76 6.07 -9.80
N SER A 55 -0.99 7.38 -9.92
CA SER A 55 0.04 8.33 -10.32
C SER A 55 1.17 8.41 -9.28
N VAL A 56 0.83 8.45 -7.99
CA VAL A 56 1.83 8.43 -6.90
C VAL A 56 2.56 7.08 -6.86
N HIS A 57 1.86 5.97 -7.10
CA HIS A 57 2.50 4.65 -7.17
C HIS A 57 3.50 4.58 -8.32
N ALA A 58 3.10 5.04 -9.50
CA ALA A 58 3.94 5.10 -10.69
C ALA A 58 5.18 5.97 -10.46
N ALA A 59 5.02 7.15 -9.83
CA ALA A 59 6.14 7.99 -9.46
C ALA A 59 7.13 7.27 -8.52
N GLY A 60 6.63 6.53 -7.53
CA GLY A 60 7.46 5.69 -6.67
C GLY A 60 8.23 4.62 -7.45
N ILE A 61 7.55 3.92 -8.36
CA ILE A 61 8.19 2.92 -9.24
C ILE A 61 9.26 3.55 -10.13
N ILE A 62 9.03 4.75 -10.67
CA ILE A 62 10.02 5.47 -11.47
C ILE A 62 11.27 5.77 -10.65
N VAL A 63 11.11 6.27 -9.42
CA VAL A 63 12.23 6.49 -8.48
C VAL A 63 12.98 5.18 -8.22
N LEU A 64 12.25 4.09 -8.06
CA LEU A 64 12.83 2.76 -7.84
C LEU A 64 13.61 2.26 -9.06
N ILE A 65 13.05 2.38 -10.26
CA ILE A 65 13.73 2.03 -11.51
C ILE A 65 14.98 2.89 -11.70
N TYR A 66 14.90 4.19 -11.41
CA TYR A 66 16.06 5.08 -11.44
C TYR A 66 17.17 4.59 -10.49
N LYS A 67 16.83 4.17 -9.26
CA LYS A 67 17.80 3.55 -8.32
C LYS A 67 18.50 2.35 -8.95
N LEU A 68 17.71 1.41 -9.47
CA LEU A 68 18.22 0.14 -9.99
C LEU A 68 19.05 0.32 -11.27
N THR A 69 18.73 1.32 -12.09
CA THR A 69 19.40 1.58 -13.36
C THR A 69 20.63 2.47 -13.23
N THR A 70 20.54 3.55 -12.44
CA THR A 70 21.58 4.57 -12.31
C THR A 70 22.51 4.31 -11.13
N LEU A 71 21.95 4.00 -9.95
CA LEU A 71 22.74 3.72 -8.74
C LEU A 71 23.20 2.25 -8.66
N LYS A 72 22.73 1.40 -9.57
CA LYS A 72 23.10 -0.03 -9.67
C LYS A 72 22.99 -0.81 -8.36
N SER A 73 22.07 -0.41 -7.48
CA SER A 73 21.91 -0.98 -6.16
C SER A 73 20.45 -1.30 -5.87
N CYS A 74 20.21 -2.52 -5.36
CA CYS A 74 18.96 -2.94 -4.76
C CYS A 74 19.03 -3.05 -3.23
N THR A 75 20.05 -2.48 -2.60
CA THR A 75 20.18 -2.44 -1.14
C THR A 75 18.93 -1.84 -0.48
N GLY A 76 18.50 -2.42 0.63
CA GLY A 76 17.30 -1.99 1.36
C GLY A 76 15.96 -2.29 0.66
N LEU A 77 15.96 -2.98 -0.49
CA LEU A 77 14.73 -3.49 -1.12
C LEU A 77 14.49 -4.94 -0.72
N SER A 78 13.23 -5.26 -0.46
CA SER A 78 12.76 -6.63 -0.27
C SER A 78 12.25 -7.19 -1.59
N LEU A 79 12.90 -8.24 -2.10
CA LEU A 79 12.46 -8.97 -3.29
C LEU A 79 11.12 -9.66 -3.01
N GLN A 80 10.96 -10.23 -1.82
CA GLN A 80 9.72 -10.88 -1.40
C GLN A 80 8.51 -9.92 -1.40
N THR A 81 8.73 -8.66 -1.02
CA THR A 81 7.68 -7.63 -1.05
C THR A 81 7.31 -7.23 -2.49
N GLN A 82 8.27 -7.19 -3.40
CA GLN A 82 8.00 -6.93 -4.82
C GLN A 82 7.20 -8.08 -5.46
N GLU A 83 7.60 -9.33 -5.20
CA GLU A 83 6.88 -10.52 -5.67
C GLU A 83 5.46 -10.60 -5.12
N LEU A 84 5.28 -10.27 -3.84
CA LEU A 84 3.96 -10.16 -3.23
C LEU A 84 3.09 -9.12 -3.94
N THR A 85 3.66 -7.95 -4.22
CA THR A 85 2.94 -6.87 -4.90
C THR A 85 2.50 -7.32 -6.29
N ALA A 86 3.36 -8.03 -7.03
CA ALA A 86 3.02 -8.61 -8.31
C ALA A 86 1.87 -9.64 -8.20
N ILE A 87 1.90 -10.52 -7.20
CA ILE A 87 0.82 -11.52 -6.97
C ILE A 87 -0.51 -10.81 -6.66
N VAL A 88 -0.52 -9.82 -5.77
CA VAL A 88 -1.72 -9.04 -5.42
C VAL A 88 -2.31 -8.36 -6.66
N LEU A 89 -1.47 -7.72 -7.48
CA LEU A 89 -1.90 -7.07 -8.72
C LEU A 89 -2.45 -8.10 -9.73
N ALA A 90 -1.77 -9.24 -9.89
CA ALA A 90 -2.22 -10.30 -10.79
C ALA A 90 -3.58 -10.88 -10.38
N VAL A 91 -3.78 -11.18 -9.09
CA VAL A 91 -5.07 -11.65 -8.56
C VAL A 91 -6.15 -10.59 -8.76
N ARG A 92 -5.85 -9.31 -8.48
CA ARG A 92 -6.80 -8.19 -8.69
C ARG A 92 -7.22 -8.06 -10.15
N ILE A 93 -6.28 -8.13 -11.09
CA ILE A 93 -6.56 -8.10 -12.52
C ILE A 93 -7.45 -9.28 -12.91
N GLY A 94 -7.14 -10.49 -12.41
CA GLY A 94 -7.97 -11.69 -12.59
C GLY A 94 -9.40 -11.49 -12.11
N CYS A 95 -9.60 -10.84 -10.95
CA CYS A 95 -10.94 -10.51 -10.46
C CYS A 95 -11.69 -9.52 -11.37
N TYR A 96 -11.00 -8.57 -12.02
CA TYR A 96 -11.66 -7.62 -12.93
C TYR A 96 -12.15 -8.27 -14.22
N PHE A 97 -11.46 -9.31 -14.73
CA PHE A 97 -11.97 -10.05 -15.89
C PHE A 97 -13.36 -10.66 -15.65
N ALA A 98 -13.72 -10.96 -14.40
CA ALA A 98 -15.05 -11.46 -14.04
C ALA A 98 -16.14 -10.37 -13.92
N ILE A 99 -15.76 -9.08 -13.87
CA ILE A 99 -16.67 -7.96 -13.54
C ILE A 99 -16.75 -6.92 -14.68
N GLY A 100 -15.79 -6.91 -15.61
CA GLY A 100 -15.75 -6.06 -16.80
C GLY A 100 -14.50 -5.18 -16.88
N HIS A 101 -14.05 -4.89 -18.10
CA HIS A 101 -12.85 -4.08 -18.35
C HIS A 101 -13.11 -2.60 -18.06
N SER A 102 -12.22 -1.98 -17.29
CA SER A 102 -12.27 -0.54 -16.99
C SER A 102 -10.87 0.06 -16.99
N ILE A 103 -10.78 1.40 -16.90
CA ILE A 103 -9.51 2.13 -16.72
C ILE A 103 -8.67 1.59 -15.56
N HIS A 104 -9.32 1.03 -14.52
CA HIS A 104 -8.65 0.39 -13.39
C HIS A 104 -7.81 -0.82 -13.82
N THR A 105 -8.28 -1.63 -14.76
CA THR A 105 -7.55 -2.79 -15.26
C THR A 105 -6.29 -2.37 -16.01
N VAL A 106 -6.36 -1.31 -16.82
CA VAL A 106 -5.20 -0.79 -17.57
C VAL A 106 -4.12 -0.29 -16.60
N LEU A 107 -4.52 0.46 -15.57
CA LEU A 107 -3.61 1.01 -14.57
C LEU A 107 -2.96 -0.09 -13.72
N ASP A 108 -3.72 -1.08 -13.25
CA ASP A 108 -3.16 -2.21 -12.49
C ASP A 108 -2.24 -3.09 -13.37
N VAL A 109 -2.53 -3.26 -14.67
CA VAL A 109 -1.62 -3.95 -15.62
C VAL A 109 -0.31 -3.19 -15.80
N ALA A 110 -0.36 -1.87 -15.97
CA ALA A 110 0.85 -1.04 -16.07
C ALA A 110 1.70 -1.13 -14.79
N ALA A 111 1.05 -1.13 -13.62
CA ALA A 111 1.72 -1.36 -12.35
C ALA A 111 2.37 -2.75 -12.29
N LEU A 112 1.66 -3.81 -12.69
CA LEU A 112 2.16 -5.19 -12.69
C LEU A 112 3.40 -5.35 -13.58
N VAL A 113 3.34 -4.84 -14.83
CA VAL A 113 4.48 -4.89 -15.76
C VAL A 113 5.70 -4.20 -15.15
N SER A 114 5.49 -3.04 -14.52
CA SER A 114 6.58 -2.28 -13.91
C SER A 114 7.16 -2.99 -12.68
N THR A 115 6.32 -3.63 -11.85
CA THR A 115 6.77 -4.45 -10.72
C THR A 115 7.57 -5.67 -11.20
N ILE A 116 7.13 -6.35 -12.26
CA ILE A 116 7.87 -7.47 -12.87
C ILE A 116 9.24 -7.00 -13.37
N LEU A 117 9.32 -5.83 -13.99
CA LEU A 117 10.59 -5.24 -14.41
C LEU A 117 11.54 -5.01 -13.21
N VAL A 118 11.02 -4.46 -12.11
CA VAL A 118 11.79 -4.29 -10.87
C VAL A 118 12.31 -5.63 -10.34
N ILE A 119 11.45 -6.67 -10.28
CA ILE A 119 11.83 -8.03 -9.86
C ILE A 119 12.94 -8.58 -10.76
N TYR A 120 12.79 -8.44 -12.09
CA TYR A 120 13.81 -8.85 -13.06
C TYR A 120 15.15 -8.16 -12.80
N MET A 121 15.13 -6.84 -12.61
CA MET A 121 16.34 -6.06 -12.32
C MET A 121 17.03 -6.54 -11.04
N MET A 122 16.25 -6.77 -9.97
CA MET A 122 16.78 -7.28 -8.69
C MET A 122 17.36 -8.69 -8.81
N ARG A 123 16.72 -9.60 -9.56
CA ARG A 123 17.15 -11.01 -9.69
C ARG A 123 18.35 -11.19 -10.62
N PHE A 124 18.45 -10.37 -11.67
CA PHE A 124 19.40 -10.63 -12.76
C PHE A 124 20.38 -9.49 -13.04
N LYS A 125 20.04 -8.22 -12.80
CA LYS A 125 20.89 -7.08 -13.18
C LYS A 125 21.70 -6.50 -12.01
N VAL A 126 21.11 -6.39 -10.83
CA VAL A 126 21.75 -5.82 -9.62
C VAL A 126 21.76 -6.79 -8.44
N ASN A 127 21.70 -8.10 -8.71
CA ASN A 127 21.59 -9.15 -7.70
C ASN A 127 22.76 -9.19 -6.70
N ALA A 128 23.95 -8.72 -7.09
CA ALA A 128 25.12 -8.68 -6.22
C ALA A 128 24.92 -7.80 -4.98
N THR A 129 24.04 -6.80 -5.06
CA THR A 129 23.70 -5.89 -3.95
C THR A 129 22.50 -6.36 -3.12
N TYR A 130 21.93 -7.52 -3.45
CA TYR A 130 20.79 -8.07 -2.73
C TYR A 130 21.24 -8.85 -1.49
N HIS A 131 20.78 -8.40 -0.32
CA HIS A 131 21.10 -9.04 0.96
C HIS A 131 19.98 -9.99 1.40
N GLN A 132 20.01 -11.23 0.90
CA GLN A 132 19.00 -12.24 1.20
C GLN A 132 18.78 -12.50 2.70
N HIS A 133 19.83 -12.42 3.51
CA HIS A 133 19.74 -12.64 4.95
C HIS A 133 18.96 -11.54 5.70
N LEU A 134 18.86 -10.35 5.11
CA LEU A 134 18.07 -9.21 5.61
C LEU A 134 16.65 -9.22 5.06
N ASP A 135 16.41 -9.85 3.90
CA ASP A 135 15.07 -9.97 3.30
C ASP A 135 14.26 -11.12 3.93
N LYS A 136 13.92 -10.95 5.21
CA LYS A 136 13.02 -11.84 5.94
C LYS A 136 11.65 -11.19 6.07
N THR A 137 10.87 -11.17 4.98
CA THR A 137 9.54 -10.57 5.00
C THR A 137 8.58 -11.42 5.84
N PRO A 138 7.79 -10.83 6.77
CA PRO A 138 6.85 -11.58 7.61
C PRO A 138 5.68 -12.10 6.78
N LYS A 139 5.73 -13.40 6.48
CA LYS A 139 4.75 -14.14 5.70
C LYS A 139 3.29 -14.08 6.22
N ARG A 140 3.05 -13.67 7.47
CA ARG A 140 1.69 -13.52 8.07
C ARG A 140 0.90 -12.34 7.48
N TYR A 141 1.56 -11.19 7.33
CA TYR A 141 0.95 -10.04 6.65
C TYR A 141 0.69 -10.34 5.17
N LEU A 142 1.57 -11.14 4.58
CA LEU A 142 1.47 -11.74 3.25
C LEU A 142 0.17 -12.55 3.08
N ALA A 143 -0.10 -13.46 4.01
CA ALA A 143 -1.30 -14.27 4.02
C ALA A 143 -2.57 -13.42 4.17
N ILE A 144 -2.58 -12.43 5.07
CA ILE A 144 -3.78 -11.59 5.28
C ILE A 144 -4.00 -10.61 4.10
N ALA A 145 -2.97 -10.16 3.41
CA ALA A 145 -3.13 -9.30 2.23
C ALA A 145 -3.62 -10.07 0.99
N VAL A 146 -3.23 -11.35 0.85
CA VAL A 146 -3.49 -12.18 -0.35
C VAL A 146 -4.66 -13.15 -0.18
N LEU A 147 -4.80 -13.82 0.96
CA LEU A 147 -5.85 -14.84 1.19
C LEU A 147 -7.27 -14.31 0.97
N PRO A 148 -7.64 -13.09 1.41
CA PRO A 148 -8.91 -12.47 1.06
C PRO A 148 -9.20 -12.44 -0.43
N GLN A 149 -8.20 -12.08 -1.24
CA GLN A 149 -8.34 -11.92 -2.68
C GLN A 149 -8.29 -13.27 -3.41
N LEU A 150 -7.46 -14.20 -2.93
CA LEU A 150 -7.34 -15.56 -3.47
C LEU A 150 -8.59 -16.40 -3.18
N HIS A 151 -9.20 -16.26 -1.99
CA HIS A 151 -10.46 -16.93 -1.66
C HIS A 151 -11.59 -16.52 -2.62
N MET A 152 -11.58 -15.27 -3.09
CA MET A 152 -12.51 -14.80 -4.12
C MET A 152 -12.24 -15.42 -5.48
N MET A 153 -10.97 -15.42 -5.91
CA MET A 153 -10.57 -16.07 -7.17
C MET A 153 -10.97 -17.55 -7.18
N GLN A 154 -10.83 -18.26 -6.06
CA GLN A 154 -11.26 -19.65 -5.90
C GLN A 154 -12.78 -19.85 -5.97
N ARG A 155 -13.55 -18.86 -5.50
CA ARG A 155 -15.02 -18.90 -5.55
C ARG A 155 -15.58 -18.59 -6.93
N THR A 156 -14.88 -17.76 -7.71
CA THR A 156 -15.23 -17.43 -9.11
C THR A 156 -14.56 -18.36 -10.13
N GLN A 157 -13.45 -19.01 -9.79
CA GLN A 157 -12.64 -19.81 -10.71
C GLN A 157 -12.02 -20.98 -9.94
N LYS A 158 -12.43 -22.22 -10.27
CA LYS A 158 -11.98 -23.47 -9.65
C LYS A 158 -10.49 -23.75 -9.89
N THR A 159 -9.58 -23.02 -9.25
CA THR A 159 -8.13 -23.28 -9.33
C THR A 159 -7.50 -23.41 -7.95
N ASN A 160 -6.88 -24.57 -7.71
CA ASN A 160 -6.20 -24.94 -6.47
C ASN A 160 -4.79 -24.36 -6.44
N LEU A 161 -4.60 -23.18 -5.87
CA LEU A 161 -3.26 -22.63 -5.59
C LEU A 161 -2.96 -22.78 -4.09
N PHE A 162 -2.11 -23.76 -3.74
CA PHE A 162 -1.63 -23.98 -2.37
C PHE A 162 -0.34 -23.20 -2.12
N LEU A 163 -0.33 -22.31 -1.12
CA LEU A 163 0.90 -21.66 -0.65
C LEU A 163 1.02 -21.78 0.87
N SER A 164 1.91 -22.66 1.32
CA SER A 164 2.20 -22.93 2.73
C SER A 164 3.28 -21.97 3.26
N LEU A 165 3.00 -21.22 4.34
CA LEU A 165 3.99 -20.31 4.94
C LEU A 165 3.93 -20.29 6.49
N LYS A 166 5.08 -20.56 7.13
CA LYS A 166 5.34 -20.49 8.58
C LYS A 166 6.33 -19.33 8.95
N CYS A 167 6.45 -19.08 10.26
CA CYS A 167 6.59 -17.81 11.00
C CYS A 167 8.00 -17.19 11.28
N ALA A 168 7.95 -15.99 11.90
CA ALA A 168 8.91 -15.23 12.76
C ALA A 168 9.61 -13.99 12.15
N ALA A 169 9.72 -12.89 12.93
CA ALA A 169 9.91 -11.51 12.48
C ALA A 169 11.26 -10.89 12.91
N ASN A 170 11.85 -10.06 12.04
CA ASN A 170 12.81 -8.98 12.34
C ASN A 170 13.03 -8.12 11.08
N PHE A 171 12.81 -6.80 11.16
CA PHE A 171 13.18 -5.84 10.10
C PHE A 171 14.41 -5.03 10.55
N GLN A 172 15.39 -4.89 9.66
CA GLN A 172 16.55 -4.00 9.85
C GLN A 172 16.58 -2.88 8.81
N MET A 173 17.23 -1.79 9.23
CA MET A 173 17.25 -0.44 8.63
C MET A 173 17.31 -0.38 7.11
N ILE A 174 16.53 0.55 6.57
CA ILE A 174 16.34 0.80 5.14
C ILE A 174 17.13 2.05 4.74
N GLU A 175 17.82 1.99 3.61
CA GLU A 175 18.54 3.12 3.01
C GLU A 175 17.63 4.31 2.67
N PRO A 176 18.12 5.55 2.79
CA PRO A 176 17.33 6.77 2.58
C PRO A 176 16.72 6.87 1.17
N PHE A 177 17.40 6.37 0.13
CA PHE A 177 16.86 6.42 -1.24
C PHE A 177 15.65 5.51 -1.44
N THR A 178 15.66 4.34 -0.81
CA THR A 178 14.51 3.42 -0.83
C THR A 178 13.31 4.04 -0.10
N ALA A 179 13.57 4.92 0.88
CA ALA A 179 12.52 5.52 1.68
C ALA A 179 11.58 6.44 0.89
N HIS A 180 12.05 7.13 -0.14
CA HIS A 180 11.19 7.93 -1.02
C HIS A 180 10.16 7.06 -1.77
N TYR A 181 10.59 5.90 -2.30
CA TYR A 181 9.69 4.94 -2.94
C TYR A 181 8.64 4.43 -1.95
N VAL A 182 9.10 4.00 -0.78
CA VAL A 182 8.23 3.39 0.24
C VAL A 182 7.25 4.42 0.83
N PHE A 183 7.67 5.69 0.96
CA PHE A 183 6.79 6.79 1.31
C PHE A 183 5.73 7.07 0.23
N ALA A 184 6.12 7.13 -1.05
CA ALA A 184 5.19 7.27 -2.16
C ALA A 184 4.18 6.11 -2.20
N LEU A 185 4.63 4.88 -1.93
CA LEU A 185 3.75 3.72 -1.78
C LEU A 185 2.72 3.91 -0.66
N GLY A 186 3.10 4.56 0.44
CA GLY A 186 2.20 4.86 1.56
C GLY A 186 1.13 5.88 1.20
N VAL A 187 1.53 6.97 0.53
CA VAL A 187 0.60 7.99 0.04
C VAL A 187 -0.36 7.40 -1.00
N SER A 188 0.15 6.57 -1.92
CA SER A 188 -0.69 5.87 -2.90
C SER A 188 -1.77 5.01 -2.22
N ARG A 189 -1.41 4.22 -1.21
CA ARG A 189 -2.34 3.38 -0.45
C ARG A 189 -3.37 4.20 0.32
N PHE A 190 -2.99 5.34 0.88
CA PHE A 190 -3.93 6.26 1.51
C PHE A 190 -5.02 6.73 0.54
N PHE A 191 -4.64 7.18 -0.67
CA PHE A 191 -5.63 7.59 -1.68
C PHE A 191 -6.52 6.44 -2.15
N ARG A 192 -5.97 5.22 -2.24
CA ARG A 192 -6.75 4.02 -2.58
C ARG A 192 -7.76 3.64 -1.50
N ALA A 193 -7.35 3.67 -0.24
CA ALA A 193 -8.24 3.44 0.89
C ALA A 193 -9.36 4.47 0.93
N ALA A 194 -9.03 5.76 0.74
CA ALA A 194 -10.02 6.83 0.66
C ALA A 194 -11.03 6.62 -0.47
N TYR A 195 -10.57 6.23 -1.66
CA TYR A 195 -11.44 5.88 -2.80
C TYR A 195 -12.44 4.78 -2.42
N TRP A 196 -11.97 3.67 -1.85
CA TRP A 196 -12.84 2.54 -1.49
C TRP A 196 -13.82 2.88 -0.36
N ILE A 197 -13.37 3.60 0.66
CA ILE A 197 -14.23 4.02 1.78
C ILE A 197 -15.35 4.93 1.28
N LEU A 198 -15.03 5.93 0.45
CA LEU A 198 -16.03 6.85 -0.09
C LEU A 198 -17.00 6.15 -1.06
N ARG A 199 -16.49 5.22 -1.87
CA ARG A 199 -17.34 4.41 -2.76
C ARG A 199 -18.34 3.53 -1.99
N VAL A 200 -17.90 2.91 -0.89
CA VAL A 200 -18.81 2.14 -0.01
C VAL A 200 -19.84 3.05 0.63
N TYR A 201 -19.42 4.21 1.13
CA TYR A 201 -20.32 5.18 1.76
C TYR A 201 -21.42 5.66 0.80
N GLU A 202 -21.07 6.02 -0.44
CA GLU A 202 -22.04 6.50 -1.44
C GLU A 202 -22.95 5.38 -1.97
N SER A 203 -22.44 4.16 -2.10
CA SER A 203 -23.18 3.03 -2.66
C SER A 203 -23.73 2.09 -1.58
N THR A 204 -24.04 2.61 -0.39
CA THR A 204 -24.35 1.80 0.80
C THR A 204 -25.46 0.77 0.54
N GLU A 205 -26.56 1.17 -0.10
CA GLU A 205 -27.70 0.28 -0.37
C GLU A 205 -27.35 -0.86 -1.35
N ALA A 206 -26.72 -0.51 -2.48
CA ALA A 206 -26.27 -1.49 -3.48
C ALA A 206 -25.20 -2.43 -2.91
N TYR A 207 -24.33 -1.91 -2.05
CA TYR A 207 -23.28 -2.67 -1.40
C TYR A 207 -23.82 -3.65 -0.36
N LEU A 208 -24.77 -3.22 0.48
CA LEU A 208 -25.45 -4.10 1.44
C LEU A 208 -26.21 -5.23 0.72
N PHE A 209 -26.82 -4.93 -0.43
CA PHE A 209 -27.45 -5.94 -1.28
C PHE A 209 -26.45 -6.96 -1.85
N LEU A 210 -25.30 -6.50 -2.35
CA LEU A 210 -24.23 -7.37 -2.86
C LEU A 210 -23.59 -8.22 -1.76
N LEU A 211 -23.39 -7.65 -0.57
CA LEU A 211 -22.94 -8.37 0.63
C LEU A 211 -23.93 -9.47 1.03
N GLY A 212 -25.24 -9.17 1.04
CA GLY A 212 -26.30 -10.15 1.33
C GLY A 212 -26.35 -11.30 0.32
N ARG A 213 -25.89 -11.08 -0.91
CA ARG A 213 -25.73 -12.09 -1.97
C ARG A 213 -24.40 -12.86 -1.87
N GLY A 214 -23.55 -12.57 -0.88
CA GLY A 214 -22.27 -13.24 -0.64
C GLY A 214 -21.08 -12.67 -1.44
N TYR A 215 -21.23 -11.48 -2.06
CA TYR A 215 -20.12 -10.81 -2.76
C TYR A 215 -19.28 -10.00 -1.77
N PHE A 216 -18.27 -10.64 -1.19
CA PHE A 216 -17.35 -10.05 -0.20
C PHE A 216 -16.18 -9.28 -0.82
N TRP A 217 -16.30 -8.75 -2.05
CA TRP A 217 -15.15 -8.14 -2.74
C TRP A 217 -14.64 -6.85 -2.11
N VAL A 218 -15.52 -5.89 -1.85
CA VAL A 218 -15.10 -4.60 -1.27
C VAL A 218 -14.55 -4.72 0.16
N PRO A 219 -15.12 -5.51 1.10
CA PRO A 219 -14.52 -5.68 2.42
C PRO A 219 -13.14 -6.33 2.34
N MET A 220 -12.94 -7.29 1.42
CA MET A 220 -11.65 -7.96 1.25
C MET A 220 -10.60 -7.02 0.63
N VAL A 221 -10.99 -6.16 -0.31
CA VAL A 221 -10.11 -5.10 -0.82
C VAL A 221 -9.75 -4.13 0.30
N LEU A 222 -10.73 -3.62 1.07
CA LEU A 222 -10.48 -2.73 2.21
C LEU A 222 -9.59 -3.35 3.28
N LEU A 223 -9.79 -4.63 3.60
CA LEU A 223 -8.97 -5.38 4.55
C LEU A 223 -7.52 -5.50 4.04
N SER A 224 -7.34 -5.85 2.76
CA SER A 224 -6.01 -5.93 2.15
C SER A 224 -5.31 -4.57 2.16
N GLU A 225 -6.01 -3.48 1.79
CA GLU A 225 -5.47 -2.11 1.83
C GLU A 225 -5.13 -1.67 3.26
N ALA A 226 -5.95 -2.00 4.25
CA ALA A 226 -5.69 -1.68 5.66
C ALA A 226 -4.45 -2.40 6.19
N VAL A 227 -4.32 -3.70 5.90
CA VAL A 227 -3.16 -4.52 6.28
C VAL A 227 -1.89 -3.99 5.63
N GLN A 228 -1.96 -3.70 4.32
CA GLN A 228 -0.88 -3.12 3.55
C GLN A 228 -0.46 -1.73 4.07
N SER A 229 -1.42 -0.89 4.45
CA SER A 229 -1.15 0.44 5.01
C SER A 229 -0.53 0.34 6.40
N PHE A 230 -0.97 -0.60 7.24
CA PHE A 230 -0.45 -0.80 8.58
C PHE A 230 1.00 -1.25 8.60
N ILE A 231 1.38 -2.18 7.72
CA ILE A 231 2.80 -2.62 7.56
C ILE A 231 3.70 -1.43 7.21
N LEU A 232 3.16 -0.50 6.42
CA LEU A 232 3.90 0.64 5.91
C LEU A 232 3.91 1.83 6.88
N ALA A 233 2.99 1.86 7.84
CA ALA A 233 2.87 2.95 8.80
C ALA A 233 4.12 3.09 9.67
N ASP A 234 4.68 1.96 10.12
CA ASP A 234 5.92 1.93 10.89
C ASP A 234 7.08 2.48 10.05
N PHE A 235 7.14 2.13 8.78
CA PHE A 235 8.12 2.67 7.84
C PHE A 235 8.00 4.19 7.65
N CYS A 236 6.79 4.67 7.34
CA CYS A 236 6.53 6.10 7.14
C CYS A 236 6.87 6.92 8.39
N TYR A 237 6.66 6.36 9.58
CA TYR A 237 7.06 6.97 10.84
C TYR A 237 8.59 7.12 10.96
N TYR A 238 9.36 6.10 10.61
CA TYR A 238 10.82 6.19 10.59
C TYR A 238 11.37 7.11 9.51
N TYR A 239 10.69 7.25 8.37
CA TYR A 239 11.12 8.16 7.29
C TYR A 239 10.93 9.65 7.63
N LEU A 240 9.86 9.99 8.35
CA LEU A 240 9.53 11.38 8.70
C LEU A 240 10.29 11.91 9.92
N LYS A 241 11.03 11.05 10.63
CA LYS A 241 11.77 11.37 11.85
C LYS A 241 13.23 11.68 11.56
#